data_AF-U6DVT0-F1
#
_entry.id   AF-U6DVT0-F1
#
_cell.length_a   1.000
_cell.length_b   1.000
_cell.length_c   1.000
_cell.angle_alpha   90.00
_cell.angle_beta   90.00
_cell.angle_gamma   90.00
#
_symmetry.space_group_name_H-M   'P 1'
#
loop_
_entity.id
_entity.type
_entity.pdbx_description
1 polymer ?
#
loop_
_entity_poly.entity_id
_entity_poly.type
_entity_poly.pdbx_seq_one_letter_code
_entity_poly.pdbx_strand_id
1 'polypeptide(L)'
;WLRAYESAVSFHFSNYFVGFLSEATATLAGAGFTEEKDHLEWDLTVSKPLNVELPRSMVEVVTSWNLPMSYWLNNYVFKNALRLGTFSAVLVTYAASALLHGFSFHLAAVLLSLAFITYVEHVLRKRLARILSACVLSKRCPPNCSHRHRLGLGVRVLNLLFGALAIFHLAYLGSLFDVDVDDTTEEQGYGMAYTVHKWSELSWASHWVTFGCWIFYRLIG
;
A
#
# COMPACT_ATOMS: atom_id res chain seq x y z
N TRP A 1 -13.20 9.12 12.11
CA TRP A 1 -12.78 7.73 11.82
C TRP A 1 -13.76 6.96 10.95
N LEU A 2 -15.05 6.82 11.27
CA LEU A 2 -15.99 6.13 10.38
C LEU A 2 -16.10 6.80 9.00
N ARG A 3 -16.28 8.12 8.94
CA ARG A 3 -16.27 8.89 7.67
C ARG A 3 -14.95 8.76 6.90
N ALA A 4 -13.82 8.72 7.61
CA ALA A 4 -12.50 8.53 7.00
C ALA A 4 -12.37 7.15 6.34
N TYR A 5 -12.89 6.11 7.02
CA TYR A 5 -12.95 4.78 6.45
C TYR A 5 -13.92 4.70 5.26
N GLU A 6 -15.10 5.32 5.37
CA GLU A 6 -16.10 5.39 4.31
C GLU A 6 -15.54 6.06 3.04
N SER A 7 -14.89 7.22 3.18
CA SER A 7 -14.23 7.91 2.07
C SER A 7 -13.12 7.05 1.44
N ALA A 8 -12.26 6.43 2.25
CA ALA A 8 -11.21 5.54 1.75
C ALA A 8 -11.77 4.36 0.95
N VAL A 9 -12.80 3.70 1.48
CA VAL A 9 -13.47 2.57 0.81
C VAL A 9 -14.18 3.02 -0.45
N SER A 10 -14.88 4.17 -0.43
CA SER A 10 -15.52 4.73 -1.63
C SER A 10 -14.50 4.94 -2.77
N PHE A 11 -13.34 5.52 -2.45
CA PHE A 11 -12.23 5.69 -3.39
C PHE A 11 -11.64 4.35 -3.87
N HIS A 12 -11.55 3.34 -3.00
CA HIS A 12 -11.11 2.01 -3.40
C HIS A 12 -12.07 1.33 -4.38
N PHE A 13 -13.36 1.35 -4.07
CA PHE A 13 -14.37 0.70 -4.90
C PHE A 13 -14.56 1.38 -6.25
N SER A 14 -14.41 2.71 -6.34
CA SER A 14 -14.40 3.40 -7.64
C SER A 14 -13.21 2.96 -8.51
N ASN A 15 -12.01 2.82 -7.91
CA ASN A 15 -10.85 2.27 -8.61
C ASN A 15 -11.05 0.80 -9.02
N TYR A 16 -11.65 -0.03 -8.17
CA TYR A 16 -11.94 -1.43 -8.52
C TYR A 16 -12.93 -1.54 -9.67
N PHE A 17 -13.96 -0.68 -9.69
CA PHE A 17 -14.91 -0.62 -10.79
C PHE A 17 -14.19 -0.33 -12.12
N VAL A 18 -13.37 0.72 -12.16
CA VAL A 18 -12.58 1.06 -13.36
C VAL A 18 -11.61 -0.06 -13.72
N GLY A 19 -10.94 -0.65 -12.73
CA GLY A 19 -10.01 -1.75 -12.91
C GLY A 19 -10.66 -2.98 -13.56
N PHE A 20 -11.78 -3.45 -13.01
CA PHE A 20 -12.51 -4.59 -13.57
C PHE A 20 -13.14 -4.29 -14.92
N LEU A 21 -13.63 -3.07 -15.13
CA LEU A 21 -14.12 -2.66 -16.45
C LEU A 21 -13.00 -2.67 -17.49
N SER A 22 -11.82 -2.18 -17.14
CA SER A 22 -10.64 -2.21 -18.03
C SER A 22 -10.17 -3.63 -18.33
N GLU A 23 -10.18 -4.51 -17.33
CA GLU A 23 -9.85 -5.93 -17.49
C GLU A 23 -10.85 -6.60 -18.44
N ALA A 24 -12.15 -6.46 -18.17
CA ALA A 24 -13.20 -7.06 -18.98
C ALA A 24 -13.17 -6.57 -20.44
N THR A 25 -13.01 -5.27 -20.65
CA THR A 25 -12.94 -4.68 -22.00
C THR A 25 -11.69 -5.11 -22.77
N ALA A 26 -10.52 -5.16 -22.11
CA ALA A 26 -9.30 -5.66 -22.73
C ALA A 26 -9.41 -7.14 -23.10
N THR A 27 -9.94 -7.97 -22.21
CA THR A 27 -10.20 -9.40 -22.48
C THR A 27 -11.18 -9.58 -23.64
N LEU A 28 -12.28 -8.82 -23.68
CA LEU A 28 -13.24 -8.86 -24.79
C LEU A 28 -12.63 -8.40 -26.13
N ALA A 29 -11.67 -7.47 -26.08
CA ALA A 29 -10.92 -7.04 -27.26
C ALA A 29 -9.85 -8.05 -27.71
N GLY A 30 -9.69 -9.17 -27.01
CA GLY A 30 -8.70 -10.21 -27.33
C GLY A 30 -7.30 -9.94 -26.77
N ALA A 31 -7.17 -9.05 -25.77
CA ALA A 31 -5.90 -8.74 -25.11
C ALA A 31 -5.86 -9.31 -23.67
N GLY A 32 -4.66 -9.43 -23.10
CA GLY A 32 -4.51 -9.84 -21.70
C GLY A 32 -4.48 -11.36 -21.48
N PHE A 33 -3.96 -12.09 -22.47
CA PHE A 33 -3.60 -13.50 -22.34
C PHE A 33 -2.08 -13.67 -22.45
N THR A 34 -1.56 -14.70 -21.78
CA THR A 34 -0.22 -15.21 -21.95
C THR A 34 -0.29 -16.57 -22.63
N GLU A 35 0.53 -16.77 -23.66
CA GLU A 35 0.60 -18.04 -24.41
C GLU A 35 2.01 -18.64 -24.25
N GLU A 36 2.11 -19.80 -23.60
CA GLU A 36 3.35 -20.58 -23.48
C GLU A 36 3.10 -22.03 -23.86
N LYS A 37 3.78 -22.55 -24.91
CA LYS A 37 3.74 -23.97 -25.33
C LYS A 37 2.31 -24.52 -25.51
N ASP A 38 1.50 -23.85 -26.32
CA ASP A 38 0.09 -24.17 -26.59
C ASP A 38 -0.85 -24.11 -25.36
N HIS A 39 -0.37 -23.59 -24.22
CA HIS A 39 -1.21 -23.22 -23.09
C HIS A 39 -1.51 -21.73 -23.12
N LEU A 40 -2.77 -21.41 -23.40
CA LEU A 40 -3.31 -20.05 -23.32
C LEU A 40 -3.92 -19.83 -21.93
N GLU A 41 -3.39 -18.87 -21.19
CA GLU A 41 -3.91 -18.45 -19.89
C GLU A 41 -4.36 -16.98 -19.95
N TRP A 42 -5.62 -16.72 -19.60
CA TRP A 42 -6.14 -15.37 -19.43
C TRP A 42 -5.74 -14.87 -18.04
N ASP A 43 -4.63 -14.14 -17.97
CA ASP A 43 -3.97 -13.76 -16.72
C ASP A 43 -3.88 -12.25 -16.49
N LEU A 44 -4.60 -11.45 -17.30
CA LEU A 44 -4.76 -10.02 -17.03
C LEU A 44 -5.51 -9.83 -15.70
N THR A 45 -4.82 -9.27 -14.71
CA THR A 45 -5.43 -8.87 -13.44
C THR A 45 -5.03 -7.42 -13.15
N VAL A 46 -6.02 -6.54 -13.03
CA VAL A 46 -5.75 -5.11 -12.79
C VAL A 46 -5.64 -4.79 -11.30
N SER A 47 -6.39 -5.45 -10.43
CA SER A 47 -6.33 -5.25 -8.97
C SER A 47 -6.77 -6.48 -8.20
N LYS A 48 -6.32 -6.62 -6.94
CA LYS A 48 -6.73 -7.71 -6.03
C LYS A 48 -7.43 -7.12 -4.78
N PRO A 49 -8.74 -6.82 -4.82
CA PRO A 49 -9.44 -6.10 -3.75
C PRO A 49 -9.31 -6.74 -2.38
N LEU A 50 -9.40 -8.07 -2.29
CA LEU A 50 -9.29 -8.79 -1.00
C LEU A 50 -7.94 -8.54 -0.30
N ASN A 51 -6.87 -8.38 -1.06
CA ASN A 51 -5.53 -8.12 -0.52
C ASN A 51 -5.34 -6.66 -0.09
N VAL A 52 -6.22 -5.75 -0.54
CA VAL A 52 -6.21 -4.33 -0.19
C VAL A 52 -7.14 -4.06 1.01
N GLU A 53 -8.34 -4.66 1.01
CA GLU A 53 -9.34 -4.46 2.05
C GLU A 53 -9.10 -5.32 3.30
N LEU A 54 -8.53 -6.52 3.13
CA LEU A 54 -8.13 -7.41 4.23
C LEU A 54 -6.63 -7.71 4.16
N PRO A 55 -5.78 -6.67 4.23
CA PRO A 55 -4.37 -6.81 3.98
C PRO A 55 -3.69 -7.54 5.13
N ARG A 56 -2.72 -8.38 4.78
CA ARG A 56 -1.75 -8.83 5.77
C ARG A 56 -0.86 -7.68 6.18
N SER A 57 -0.42 -6.83 5.26
CA SER A 57 0.57 -5.74 5.47
C SER A 57 0.42 -4.61 4.44
N MET A 58 0.99 -3.44 4.71
CA MET A 58 1.01 -2.33 3.75
C MET A 58 1.77 -2.66 2.46
N VAL A 59 2.82 -3.50 2.53
CA VAL A 59 3.50 -3.97 1.31
C VAL A 59 2.54 -4.76 0.41
N GLU A 60 1.63 -5.54 0.99
CA GLU A 60 0.65 -6.31 0.22
C GLU A 60 -0.41 -5.39 -0.40
N VAL A 61 -0.89 -4.38 0.33
CA VAL A 61 -1.79 -3.34 -0.17
C VAL A 61 -1.21 -2.70 -1.43
N VAL A 62 -0.02 -2.11 -1.32
CA VAL A 62 0.57 -1.28 -2.38
C VAL A 62 1.01 -2.08 -3.60
N THR A 63 1.25 -3.38 -3.44
CA THR A 63 1.57 -4.27 -4.57
C THR A 63 0.36 -5.02 -5.14
N SER A 64 -0.80 -4.91 -4.50
CA SER A 64 -2.08 -5.49 -4.95
C SER A 64 -3.04 -4.44 -5.53
N TRP A 65 -2.73 -3.16 -5.31
CA TRP A 65 -3.40 -2.01 -5.90
C TRP A 65 -2.81 -1.68 -7.27
N ASN A 66 -3.65 -1.56 -8.30
CA ASN A 66 -3.23 -1.23 -9.67
C ASN A 66 -1.98 -2.02 -10.11
N LEU A 67 -2.15 -3.32 -10.28
CA LEU A 67 -1.08 -4.28 -10.59
C LEU A 67 -0.21 -3.85 -11.79
N PRO A 68 -0.75 -3.38 -12.93
CA PRO A 68 0.07 -2.92 -14.05
C PRO A 68 1.04 -1.81 -13.66
N MET A 69 0.56 -0.78 -12.96
CA MET A 69 1.40 0.32 -12.49
C MET A 69 2.41 -0.16 -11.45
N SER A 70 1.97 -1.00 -10.50
CA SER A 70 2.84 -1.59 -9.47
C SER A 70 3.97 -2.42 -10.08
N TYR A 71 3.70 -3.21 -11.13
CA TYR A 71 4.72 -3.96 -11.85
C TYR A 71 5.67 -3.04 -12.61
N TRP A 72 5.16 -2.02 -13.28
CA TRP A 72 5.98 -1.05 -14.00
C TRP A 72 6.94 -0.33 -13.05
N LEU A 73 6.43 0.26 -11.96
CA LEU A 73 7.23 0.93 -10.95
C LEU A 73 8.28 0.00 -10.34
N ASN A 74 7.91 -1.25 -10.04
CA ASN A 74 8.86 -2.22 -9.50
C ASN A 74 9.98 -2.54 -10.48
N ASN A 75 9.66 -2.79 -11.75
CA ASN A 75 10.62 -3.23 -12.76
C ASN A 75 11.53 -2.10 -13.25
N TYR A 76 10.98 -0.91 -13.45
CA TYR A 76 11.69 0.19 -14.09
C TYR A 76 12.24 1.24 -13.10
N VAL A 77 11.66 1.36 -11.90
CA VAL A 77 12.10 2.35 -10.91
C VAL A 77 12.74 1.67 -9.70
N PHE A 78 12.00 0.84 -8.97
CA PHE A 78 12.44 0.26 -7.71
C PHE A 78 13.72 -0.58 -7.87
N LYS A 79 13.71 -1.57 -8.76
CA LYS A 79 14.87 -2.46 -8.99
C LYS A 79 16.13 -1.70 -9.41
N ASN A 80 15.97 -0.63 -10.19
CA ASN A 80 17.09 0.22 -10.60
C ASN A 80 17.62 1.06 -9.43
N ALA A 81 16.72 1.59 -8.60
CA ALA A 81 17.07 2.38 -7.42
C ALA A 81 17.59 1.54 -6.24
N LEU A 82 17.44 0.20 -6.24
CA LEU A 82 17.97 -0.68 -5.19
C LEU A 82 19.48 -0.54 -4.99
N ARG A 83 20.22 -0.12 -6.02
CA ARG A 83 21.67 0.17 -5.92
C ARG A 83 21.99 1.27 -4.89
N LEU A 84 21.03 2.14 -4.58
CA LEU A 84 21.11 3.22 -3.60
C LEU A 84 20.65 2.79 -2.19
N GLY A 85 20.28 1.52 -2.01
CA GLY A 85 19.73 0.97 -0.78
C GLY A 85 18.20 0.89 -0.77
N THR A 86 17.64 0.03 0.09
CA THR A 86 16.20 -0.26 0.12
C THR A 86 15.34 0.96 0.46
N PHE A 87 15.77 1.79 1.42
CA PHE A 87 15.03 2.99 1.79
C PHE A 87 14.96 3.99 0.63
N SER A 88 16.12 4.31 0.04
CA SER A 88 16.23 5.18 -1.12
C SER A 88 15.40 4.66 -2.30
N ALA A 89 15.41 3.34 -2.54
CA ALA A 89 14.62 2.73 -3.60
C ALA A 89 13.11 2.89 -3.40
N VAL A 90 12.62 2.70 -2.17
CA VAL A 90 11.22 2.97 -1.82
C VAL A 90 10.90 4.45 -2.05
N LEU A 91 11.71 5.37 -1.51
CA LEU A 91 11.47 6.81 -1.64
C LEU A 91 11.43 7.26 -3.11
N VAL A 92 12.39 6.84 -3.93
CA VAL A 92 12.45 7.17 -5.36
C VAL A 92 11.24 6.61 -6.11
N THR A 93 10.80 5.40 -5.75
CA THR A 93 9.64 4.77 -6.41
C THR A 93 8.34 5.53 -6.12
N TYR A 94 8.12 5.93 -4.87
CA TYR A 94 6.93 6.72 -4.52
C TYR A 94 7.02 8.16 -5.00
N ALA A 95 8.22 8.76 -5.06
CA ALA A 95 8.41 10.06 -5.70
C ALA A 95 8.08 10.01 -7.20
N ALA A 96 8.54 8.96 -7.92
CA ALA A 96 8.18 8.75 -9.32
C ALA A 96 6.67 8.54 -9.51
N SER A 97 6.03 7.77 -8.63
CA SER A 97 4.58 7.60 -8.63
C SER A 97 3.86 8.95 -8.41
N ALA A 98 4.29 9.76 -7.44
CA ALA A 98 3.72 11.08 -7.20
C ALA A 98 3.87 12.04 -8.39
N LEU A 99 5.00 11.97 -9.11
CA LEU A 99 5.22 12.73 -10.34
C LEU A 99 4.25 12.29 -11.46
N LEU A 100 4.00 10.99 -11.62
CA LEU A 100 3.03 10.46 -12.59
C LEU A 100 1.59 10.90 -12.27
N HIS A 101 1.30 11.15 -10.99
CA HIS A 101 0.03 11.70 -10.51
C HIS A 101 -0.06 13.24 -10.66
N GLY A 102 0.82 13.87 -11.44
CA GLY A 102 0.77 15.31 -11.73
C GLY A 102 1.31 16.20 -10.61
N PHE A 103 2.05 15.64 -9.64
CA PHE A 103 2.62 16.37 -8.50
C PHE A 103 1.57 17.16 -7.68
N SER A 104 0.32 16.69 -7.64
CA SER A 104 -0.66 17.28 -6.75
C SER A 104 -0.22 17.06 -5.29
N PHE A 105 -0.32 18.10 -4.46
CA PHE A 105 0.21 18.04 -3.10
C PHE A 105 -0.46 16.93 -2.27
N HIS A 106 -1.77 16.74 -2.43
CA HIS A 106 -2.54 15.69 -1.76
C HIS A 106 -2.00 14.30 -2.08
N LEU A 107 -1.89 13.96 -3.38
CA LEU A 107 -1.42 12.65 -3.82
C LEU A 107 0.05 12.45 -3.43
N ALA A 108 0.88 13.47 -3.58
CA ALA A 108 2.27 13.41 -3.16
C ALA A 108 2.41 13.16 -1.64
N ALA A 109 1.64 13.87 -0.82
CA ALA A 109 1.65 13.69 0.64
C ALA A 109 1.17 12.30 1.06
N VAL A 110 0.10 11.79 0.44
CA VAL A 110 -0.40 10.43 0.65
C VAL A 110 0.64 9.39 0.27
N LEU A 111 1.18 9.47 -0.94
CA LEU A 111 2.13 8.48 -1.48
C LEU A 111 3.45 8.47 -0.71
N LEU A 112 3.98 9.63 -0.33
CA LEU A 112 5.19 9.71 0.48
C LEU A 112 4.95 9.19 1.91
N SER A 113 3.78 9.48 2.51
CA SER A 113 3.42 8.91 3.81
C SER A 113 3.28 7.38 3.73
N LEU A 114 2.62 6.89 2.68
CA LEU A 114 2.46 5.48 2.38
C LEU A 114 3.82 4.78 2.20
N ALA A 115 4.78 5.43 1.54
CA ALA A 115 6.15 4.96 1.40
C ALA A 115 6.82 4.73 2.75
N PHE A 116 6.73 5.71 3.65
CA PHE A 116 7.34 5.65 4.97
C PHE A 116 6.68 4.60 5.86
N ILE A 117 5.34 4.57 5.91
CA ILE A 117 4.56 3.58 6.64
C ILE A 117 4.94 2.17 6.18
N THR A 118 4.94 1.94 4.87
CA THR A 118 5.30 0.65 4.26
C THR A 118 6.72 0.23 4.64
N TYR A 119 7.68 1.16 4.58
CA TYR A 119 9.06 0.89 4.94
C TYR A 119 9.21 0.52 6.43
N VAL A 120 8.64 1.33 7.33
CA VAL A 120 8.73 1.13 8.78
C VAL A 120 8.10 -0.21 9.18
N GLU A 121 6.90 -0.52 8.68
CA GLU A 121 6.25 -1.80 8.94
C GLU A 121 7.11 -2.96 8.42
N HIS A 122 7.67 -2.83 7.21
CA HIS A 122 8.51 -3.87 6.61
C HIS A 122 9.74 -4.19 7.46
N VAL A 123 10.51 -3.17 7.87
CA VAL A 123 11.73 -3.38 8.66
C VAL A 123 11.40 -3.89 10.07
N LEU A 124 10.32 -3.40 10.68
CA LEU A 124 9.85 -3.86 11.99
C LEU A 124 9.48 -5.34 11.95
N ARG A 125 8.63 -5.76 10.99
CA ARG A 125 8.27 -7.16 10.80
C ARG A 125 9.45 -8.06 10.53
N LYS A 126 10.40 -7.60 9.71
CA LYS A 126 11.63 -8.37 9.42
C LYS A 126 12.49 -8.55 10.67
N ARG A 127 12.52 -7.58 11.57
CA ARG A 127 13.20 -7.69 12.88
C ARG A 127 12.45 -8.65 13.79
N LEU A 128 11.14 -8.50 13.95
CA LEU A 128 10.30 -9.38 14.78
C LEU A 128 10.33 -10.83 14.30
N ALA A 129 10.29 -11.08 12.99
CA ALA A 129 10.39 -12.41 12.41
C ALA A 129 11.70 -13.11 12.79
N ARG A 130 12.81 -12.37 12.87
CA ARG A 130 14.10 -12.90 13.32
C ARG A 130 14.14 -13.16 14.83
N ILE A 131 13.71 -12.20 15.66
CA ILE A 131 13.73 -12.33 17.12
C ILE A 131 12.85 -13.50 17.59
N LEU A 132 11.63 -13.58 17.04
CA LEU A 132 10.63 -14.59 17.44
C LEU A 132 10.75 -15.90 16.64
N SER A 133 11.62 -15.95 15.62
CA SER A 133 11.67 -17.02 14.62
C SER A 133 10.26 -17.39 14.12
N ALA A 134 9.53 -16.39 13.63
CA ALA A 134 8.09 -16.47 13.37
C ALA A 134 7.68 -15.97 11.98
N CYS A 135 6.63 -16.57 11.40
CA CYS A 135 6.10 -16.20 10.08
C CYS A 135 5.27 -14.89 10.11
N VAL A 136 5.93 -13.77 10.40
CA VAL A 136 5.33 -12.43 10.53
C VAL A 136 5.84 -11.41 9.51
N LEU A 137 6.62 -11.89 8.52
CA LEU A 137 7.05 -11.08 7.36
C LEU A 137 5.85 -10.46 6.64
N SER A 138 6.10 -9.33 5.96
CA SER A 138 5.08 -8.56 5.22
C SER A 138 4.38 -9.43 4.17
N LYS A 139 5.16 -10.17 3.35
CA LYS A 139 4.64 -11.21 2.47
C LYS A 139 4.59 -12.55 3.20
N ARG A 140 3.66 -13.42 2.78
CA ARG A 140 3.58 -14.80 3.30
C ARG A 140 4.92 -15.49 3.08
N CYS A 141 5.36 -16.24 4.10
CA CYS A 141 6.60 -16.99 4.02
C CYS A 141 6.46 -18.14 3.01
N PRO A 142 7.55 -18.50 2.30
CA PRO A 142 7.53 -19.68 1.44
C PRO A 142 7.30 -20.97 2.25
N PRO A 143 6.82 -22.05 1.62
CA PRO A 143 6.53 -23.32 2.30
C PRO A 143 7.77 -23.89 3.04
N ASN A 144 8.97 -23.67 2.50
CA ASN A 144 10.24 -24.14 3.06
C ASN A 144 10.94 -23.11 3.98
N CYS A 145 10.19 -22.24 4.66
CA CYS A 145 10.79 -21.22 5.53
C CYS A 145 11.47 -21.82 6.79
N SER A 146 12.57 -21.19 7.23
CA SER A 146 13.35 -21.62 8.40
C SER A 146 12.80 -21.17 9.76
N HIS A 147 11.66 -20.47 9.78
CA HIS A 147 11.03 -20.02 11.03
C HIS A 147 10.47 -21.20 11.83
N ARG A 148 10.73 -21.20 13.14
CA ARG A 148 10.23 -22.21 14.10
C ARG A 148 8.72 -22.08 14.31
N HIS A 149 8.21 -20.86 14.44
CA HIS A 149 6.79 -20.58 14.69
C HIS A 149 6.08 -20.22 13.39
N ARG A 150 5.48 -21.22 12.73
CA ARG A 150 4.82 -21.03 11.43
C ARG A 150 3.34 -20.67 11.52
N LEU A 151 2.57 -21.44 12.29
CA LEU A 151 1.11 -21.36 12.35
C LEU A 151 0.54 -21.14 13.76
N GLY A 152 1.41 -20.87 14.75
CA GLY A 152 0.99 -20.68 16.14
C GLY A 152 0.02 -19.51 16.32
N LEU A 153 -0.81 -19.57 17.36
CA LEU A 153 -1.81 -18.54 17.67
C LEU A 153 -1.19 -17.14 17.73
N GLY A 154 -0.03 -17.00 18.38
CA GLY A 154 0.70 -15.72 18.46
C GLY A 154 1.11 -15.15 17.10
N VAL A 155 1.45 -16.01 16.12
CA VAL A 155 1.78 -15.58 14.75
C VAL A 155 0.53 -15.06 14.04
N ARG A 156 -0.62 -15.73 14.23
CA ARG A 156 -1.90 -15.30 13.65
C ARG A 156 -2.33 -13.97 14.25
N VAL A 157 -2.32 -13.85 15.58
CA VAL A 157 -2.65 -12.62 16.30
C VAL A 157 -1.74 -11.47 15.85
N LEU A 158 -0.42 -11.68 15.78
CA LEU A 158 0.49 -10.60 15.39
C LEU A 158 0.24 -10.14 13.94
N ASN A 159 -0.02 -11.07 13.02
CA ASN A 159 -0.36 -10.69 11.64
C ASN A 159 -1.72 -9.99 11.55
N LEU A 160 -2.71 -10.40 12.34
CA LEU A 160 -4.01 -9.72 12.42
C LEU A 160 -3.86 -8.30 12.96
N LEU A 161 -3.03 -8.09 13.99
CA LEU A 161 -2.76 -6.77 14.55
C LEU A 161 -2.11 -5.85 13.51
N PHE A 162 -1.12 -6.34 12.76
CA PHE A 162 -0.54 -5.52 11.69
C PHE A 162 -1.51 -5.32 10.51
N GLY A 163 -2.38 -6.28 10.19
CA GLY A 163 -3.42 -6.10 9.18
C GLY A 163 -4.42 -5.02 9.59
N ALA A 164 -4.87 -5.04 10.85
CA ALA A 164 -5.71 -3.98 11.42
C ALA A 164 -5.00 -2.61 11.40
N LEU A 165 -3.69 -2.59 11.68
CA LEU A 165 -2.86 -1.39 11.57
C LEU A 165 -2.81 -0.87 10.13
N ALA A 166 -2.70 -1.75 9.14
CA ALA A 166 -2.73 -1.39 7.73
C ALA A 166 -4.08 -0.77 7.31
N ILE A 167 -5.20 -1.37 7.74
CA ILE A 167 -6.55 -0.81 7.51
C ILE A 167 -6.68 0.58 8.16
N PHE A 168 -6.17 0.74 9.38
CA PHE A 168 -6.14 2.02 10.08
C PHE A 168 -5.35 3.09 9.30
N HIS A 169 -4.16 2.73 8.80
CA HIS A 169 -3.36 3.63 7.96
C HIS A 169 -4.06 3.97 6.65
N LEU A 170 -4.72 3.02 6.01
CA LEU A 170 -5.49 3.23 4.78
C LEU A 170 -6.68 4.15 5.01
N ALA A 171 -7.46 3.96 6.07
CA ALA A 171 -8.57 4.85 6.42
C ALA A 171 -8.08 6.29 6.66
N TYR A 172 -6.95 6.43 7.35
CA TYR A 172 -6.33 7.74 7.58
C TYR A 172 -5.89 8.41 6.28
N LEU A 173 -5.15 7.72 5.43
CA LEU A 173 -4.63 8.27 4.17
C LEU A 173 -5.76 8.53 3.16
N GLY A 174 -6.73 7.62 3.09
CA GLY A 174 -7.86 7.69 2.18
C GLY A 174 -8.86 8.78 2.52
N SER A 175 -8.87 9.29 3.77
CA SER A 175 -9.73 10.40 4.20
C SER A 175 -9.53 11.72 3.45
N LEU A 176 -8.45 11.82 2.67
CA LEU A 176 -8.15 12.96 1.82
C LEU A 176 -8.93 12.94 0.49
N PHE A 177 -9.47 11.78 0.09
CA PHE A 177 -10.23 11.58 -1.15
C PHE A 177 -11.75 11.64 -0.90
N ASP A 178 -12.17 12.60 -0.08
CA ASP A 178 -13.58 12.82 0.25
C ASP A 178 -14.29 13.38 -1.00
N VAL A 179 -15.20 12.60 -1.58
CA VAL A 179 -15.87 12.85 -2.87
C VAL A 179 -16.67 14.17 -2.86
N ASP A 180 -17.08 14.63 -1.68
CA ASP A 180 -17.89 15.84 -1.50
C ASP A 180 -17.11 17.16 -1.74
N VAL A 181 -15.78 17.12 -1.90
CA VAL A 181 -14.94 18.34 -1.93
C VAL A 181 -14.23 18.58 -3.27
N ASP A 182 -14.15 17.56 -4.14
CA ASP A 182 -13.39 17.62 -5.41
C ASP A 182 -13.92 18.68 -6.40
N ASP A 183 -15.21 19.03 -6.36
CA ASP A 183 -15.80 20.01 -7.28
C ASP A 183 -15.46 21.48 -6.97
N THR A 184 -14.82 21.80 -5.84
CA THR A 184 -14.61 23.22 -5.41
C THR A 184 -13.15 23.63 -5.16
N THR A 185 -12.21 22.70 -5.05
CA THR A 185 -10.84 22.99 -4.54
C THR A 185 -9.70 22.85 -5.54
N GLU A 186 -9.95 22.51 -6.80
CA GLU A 186 -8.89 22.40 -7.82
C GLU A 186 -8.28 23.76 -8.25
N GLU A 187 -8.84 24.89 -7.82
CA GLU A 187 -8.23 26.21 -8.06
C GLU A 187 -7.24 26.61 -6.96
N GLN A 188 -5.95 26.35 -7.23
CA GLN A 188 -4.78 27.10 -6.73
C GLN A 188 -4.63 27.28 -5.19
N GLY A 189 -3.75 26.48 -4.58
CA GLY A 189 -3.12 26.77 -3.28
C GLY A 189 -3.88 26.31 -2.02
N TYR A 190 -5.17 26.00 -2.14
CA TYR A 190 -5.98 25.52 -1.01
C TYR A 190 -5.68 24.06 -0.59
N GLY A 191 -5.07 23.28 -1.48
CA GLY A 191 -4.86 21.85 -1.25
C GLY A 191 -3.92 21.49 -0.09
N MET A 192 -2.86 22.28 0.13
CA MET A 192 -1.97 22.02 1.28
C MET A 192 -2.68 22.26 2.60
N ALA A 193 -3.38 23.38 2.71
CA ALA A 193 -4.12 23.75 3.92
C ALA A 193 -5.20 22.71 4.24
N TYR A 194 -5.94 22.25 3.22
CA TYR A 194 -6.92 21.19 3.37
C TYR A 194 -6.31 19.87 3.86
N THR A 195 -5.19 19.43 3.26
CA THR A 195 -4.49 18.20 3.67
C THR A 195 -4.07 18.26 5.14
N VAL A 196 -3.44 19.37 5.52
CA VAL A 196 -2.95 19.62 6.88
C VAL A 196 -4.12 19.69 7.87
N HIS A 197 -5.23 20.33 7.48
CA HIS A 197 -6.43 20.43 8.30
C HIS A 197 -7.09 19.06 8.53
N LYS A 198 -7.32 18.26 7.48
CA LYS A 198 -7.91 16.92 7.63
C LYS A 198 -7.04 16.00 8.49
N TRP A 199 -5.72 16.05 8.32
CA TRP A 199 -4.81 15.28 9.16
C TRP A 199 -4.73 15.79 10.60
N SER A 200 -4.88 17.09 10.83
CA SER A 200 -4.95 17.65 12.18
C SER A 200 -6.23 17.25 12.91
N GLU A 201 -7.38 17.16 12.22
CA GLU A 201 -8.63 16.61 12.77
C GLU A 201 -8.47 15.15 13.22
N LEU A 202 -7.67 14.36 12.50
CA LEU A 202 -7.30 12.99 12.87
C LEU A 202 -6.09 12.94 13.82
N SER A 203 -5.68 14.08 14.38
CA SER A 203 -4.58 14.23 15.34
C SER A 203 -3.26 13.65 14.85
N TRP A 204 -3.03 13.60 13.54
CA TRP A 204 -1.84 13.00 12.93
C TRP A 204 -1.60 11.54 13.36
N ALA A 205 -2.66 10.83 13.77
CA ALA A 205 -2.54 9.58 14.52
C ALA A 205 -1.75 8.50 13.77
N SER A 206 -1.96 8.37 12.46
CA SER A 206 -1.22 7.44 11.61
C SER A 206 0.27 7.73 11.56
N HIS A 207 0.66 9.00 11.43
CA HIS A 207 2.07 9.42 11.46
C HIS A 207 2.71 9.17 12.83
N TRP A 208 2.00 9.47 13.92
CA TRP A 208 2.48 9.19 15.29
C TRP A 208 2.65 7.71 15.57
N VAL A 209 1.69 6.88 15.16
CA VAL A 209 1.77 5.42 15.28
C VAL A 209 2.96 4.89 14.50
N THR A 210 3.17 5.37 13.28
CA THR A 210 4.33 4.99 12.46
C THR A 210 5.65 5.39 13.10
N PHE A 211 5.72 6.60 13.66
CA PHE A 211 6.88 7.07 14.41
C PHE A 211 7.14 6.21 15.65
N GLY A 212 6.10 5.85 16.40
CA GLY A 212 6.18 4.92 17.53
C GLY A 212 6.69 3.54 17.11
N CYS A 213 6.17 2.97 16.00
CA CYS A 213 6.67 1.71 15.44
C CYS A 213 8.14 1.81 15.02
N TRP A 214 8.57 2.94 14.49
CA TRP A 214 9.96 3.19 14.13
C TRP A 214 10.87 3.28 15.36
N ILE A 215 10.48 4.01 16.41
CA ILE A 215 11.19 4.03 17.68
C ILE A 215 11.29 2.62 18.26
N PHE A 216 10.16 1.90 18.33
CA PHE A 216 10.15 0.53 18.83
C PHE A 216 11.11 -0.37 18.05
N TYR A 217 11.11 -0.29 16.72
CA TYR A 217 12.07 -0.98 15.85
C TYR A 217 13.53 -0.66 16.20
N ARG A 218 13.84 0.60 16.56
CA ARG A 218 15.19 1.03 16.96
C ARG A 218 15.56 0.53 18.36
N LEU A 219 14.60 0.39 19.27
CA LEU A 219 14.82 -0.06 20.65
C LEU A 219 15.01 -1.58 20.78
N ILE A 220 14.27 -2.38 19.99
CA ILE A 220 14.44 -3.85 19.94
C ILE A 220 15.68 -4.28 19.13
N GLY A 221 16.56 -3.32 18.83
CA GLY A 221 17.49 -3.32 17.71
C GLY A 221 18.92 -3.61 18.08
#